data_AF-A0A6G1F4D3-F1
#
_entry.id   AF-A0A6G1F4D3-F1
#
_cell.length_a   1.000
_cell.length_b   1.000
_cell.length_c   1.000
_cell.angle_alpha   90.00
_cell.angle_beta   90.00
_cell.angle_gamma   90.00
#
_symmetry.space_group_name_H-M   'P 1'
#
loop_
_entity.id
_entity.type
_entity.pdbx_description
1 polymer ?
#
loop_
_entity_poly.entity_id
_entity_poly.type
_entity_poly.pdbx_seq_one_letter_code
_entity_poly.pdbx_strand_id
1 'polypeptide(L)'
;MRLTVGQVHLHVLALASSRSCFVLGDHLPFRMLSLPRPVRFHQTAWRATETIEEKSGPLTLASLEVQNKVEYGKKERATRTGGPKPSSRASALNVKPKVSSFNAKPVKSALPKSTVVKKTLKIDESLFSAKSFEELGLPPLLIDQLNKEGLTTPTEVQSAAIPIISQKHDAVIQSYTGSGKTLAYLLPILSEIGPLKRPTEQDSSDKRSSVEAVIVAPSRELGMQIVREVEKILGPNDKRLVQQLVGGANRSRQEEALKKNKPIIVVGTPGRISEISAAGKLHTHGCRFLVLDEVDQLLSFNYREHMHRILEHVGRKSGTTSRDILGPLARRSERQTILVSATIPFSVIRAARSWGHDPVLVRALSVVPLNLITVPRPVLSQTDANSNSPSNSVNQAAVDSLPPSLEHYYCTSKAQHKVDTLRRCIHALEAQTVIAFMNNTKPLKDVVFKLEARGMKATELHGDLGKLARSTVLKKFKDGEFRVLVTNELSARGLDVPECDLVINLDLPTDSTHYAHRAGRTGRLGRKGTVVTICEETETFVVRKMRKQLAVPIKPCEFTEGKLLVHKEEDVE
;
A
#
# COMPACT_ATOMS: atom_id res chain seq x y z
N MET A 1 35.48 -36.10 -44.25
CA MET A 1 34.98 -36.51 -42.92
C MET A 1 33.64 -35.83 -42.66
N ARG A 2 32.54 -36.58 -42.75
CA ARG A 2 31.18 -36.17 -42.37
C ARG A 2 30.80 -37.02 -41.17
N LEU A 3 30.33 -36.40 -40.08
CA LEU A 3 29.71 -37.11 -38.96
C LEU A 3 28.50 -36.32 -38.48
N THR A 4 27.35 -36.92 -38.76
CA THR A 4 26.02 -36.67 -38.19
C THR A 4 25.98 -37.16 -36.73
N VAL A 5 25.35 -36.41 -35.84
CA VAL A 5 24.99 -36.88 -34.49
C VAL A 5 23.50 -36.62 -34.26
N GLY A 6 22.79 -37.70 -33.92
CA GLY A 6 21.34 -37.76 -33.73
C GLY A 6 20.89 -37.49 -32.28
N GLN A 7 19.58 -37.30 -32.18
CA GLN A 7 18.78 -37.22 -30.95
C GLN A 7 18.94 -38.46 -30.05
N VAL A 8 18.93 -38.24 -28.73
CA VAL A 8 18.68 -39.29 -27.73
C VAL A 8 17.49 -38.88 -26.87
N HIS A 9 16.54 -39.81 -26.80
CA HIS A 9 15.29 -39.77 -26.04
C HIS A 9 15.51 -40.12 -24.57
N LEU A 10 14.67 -39.50 -23.73
CA LEU A 10 14.49 -39.72 -22.30
C LEU A 10 13.83 -41.08 -22.01
N HIS A 11 14.28 -41.77 -20.97
CA HIS A 11 13.72 -43.06 -20.52
C HIS A 11 13.47 -43.07 -18.99
N VAL A 12 12.51 -43.90 -18.58
CA VAL A 12 12.20 -44.47 -17.24
C VAL A 12 11.18 -43.66 -16.40
N LEU A 13 9.90 -44.06 -16.26
CA LEU A 13 9.21 -45.23 -15.62
C LEU A 13 9.04 -45.15 -14.09
N ALA A 14 7.77 -45.14 -13.63
CA ALA A 14 7.27 -45.75 -12.38
C ALA A 14 5.72 -45.78 -12.43
N LEU A 15 5.11 -46.89 -12.85
CA LEU A 15 4.50 -47.95 -12.03
C LEU A 15 3.17 -47.57 -11.34
N ALA A 16 2.10 -48.12 -11.90
CA ALA A 16 0.75 -48.20 -11.34
C ALA A 16 0.61 -49.43 -10.44
N SER A 17 -0.15 -49.31 -9.35
CA SER A 17 -0.71 -50.47 -8.64
C SER A 17 -2.22 -50.34 -8.49
N SER A 18 -2.90 -51.37 -8.97
CA SER A 18 -4.32 -51.65 -8.87
C SER A 18 -4.72 -52.11 -7.47
N ARG A 19 -5.94 -51.77 -7.04
CA ARG A 19 -6.80 -52.67 -6.26
C ARG A 19 -8.27 -52.25 -6.40
N SER A 20 -9.03 -53.23 -6.86
CA SER A 20 -10.45 -53.27 -7.13
C SER A 20 -11.26 -53.57 -5.86
N CYS A 21 -12.46 -53.00 -5.76
CA CYS A 21 -13.58 -53.57 -5.02
C CYS A 21 -14.86 -53.30 -5.82
N PHE A 22 -15.49 -54.37 -6.27
CA PHE A 22 -16.87 -54.42 -6.77
C PHE A 22 -17.84 -54.31 -5.59
N VAL A 23 -19.06 -53.79 -5.84
CA VAL A 23 -20.34 -54.50 -5.59
C VAL A 23 -21.56 -53.60 -5.89
N LEU A 24 -22.44 -54.14 -6.75
CA LEU A 24 -23.91 -54.05 -6.91
C LEU A 24 -24.63 -52.72 -7.20
N GLY A 25 -25.13 -52.63 -8.45
CA GLY A 25 -26.57 -52.65 -8.80
C GLY A 25 -27.46 -51.50 -8.34
N ASP A 26 -27.90 -50.65 -9.27
CA ASP A 26 -29.32 -50.58 -9.67
C ASP A 26 -29.63 -49.45 -10.68
N HIS A 27 -30.35 -49.85 -11.74
CA HIS A 27 -31.32 -49.13 -12.59
C HIS A 27 -31.01 -47.75 -13.23
N LEU A 28 -30.88 -47.81 -14.56
CA LEU A 28 -31.18 -46.82 -15.62
C LEU A 28 -32.51 -46.03 -15.40
N PRO A 29 -32.71 -44.81 -15.98
CA PRO A 29 -32.67 -44.62 -17.43
C PRO A 29 -32.06 -43.33 -18.01
N PHE A 30 -31.54 -43.55 -19.21
CA PHE A 30 -31.22 -42.59 -20.27
C PHE A 30 -32.40 -41.68 -20.63
N ARG A 31 -32.10 -40.40 -20.87
CA ARG A 31 -32.89 -39.53 -21.74
C ARG A 31 -31.97 -38.99 -22.84
N MET A 32 -32.29 -39.37 -24.09
CA MET A 32 -31.72 -38.81 -25.33
C MET A 32 -31.87 -37.29 -25.37
N LEU A 33 -30.84 -36.61 -25.89
CA LEU A 33 -30.98 -35.54 -26.90
C LEU A 33 -29.63 -35.33 -27.64
N SER A 34 -29.68 -35.64 -28.94
CA SER A 34 -28.91 -35.14 -30.10
C SER A 34 -28.55 -33.65 -30.03
N LEU A 35 -27.55 -33.02 -30.67
CA LEU A 35 -26.66 -33.22 -31.84
C LEU A 35 -25.51 -32.17 -31.69
N PRO A 36 -24.28 -32.38 -32.24
CA PRO A 36 -23.25 -31.34 -32.28
C PRO A 36 -23.41 -30.41 -33.51
N ARG A 37 -23.26 -29.10 -33.31
CA ARG A 37 -23.17 -28.09 -34.39
C ARG A 37 -21.75 -28.03 -34.96
N PRO A 38 -21.55 -27.89 -36.29
CA PRO A 38 -20.24 -27.67 -36.90
C PRO A 38 -19.83 -26.19 -36.81
N VAL A 39 -18.57 -25.94 -36.44
CA VAL A 39 -17.94 -24.61 -36.48
C VAL A 39 -17.37 -24.38 -37.88
N ARG A 40 -17.77 -23.27 -38.52
CA ARG A 40 -17.21 -22.82 -39.80
C ARG A 40 -15.90 -22.07 -39.58
N PHE A 41 -14.85 -22.52 -40.25
CA PHE A 41 -13.64 -21.75 -40.52
C PHE A 41 -13.90 -20.79 -41.71
N HIS A 42 -13.53 -19.52 -41.58
CA HIS A 42 -13.37 -18.63 -42.73
C HIS A 42 -11.88 -18.38 -42.96
N GLN A 43 -11.38 -18.93 -44.07
CA GLN A 43 -10.15 -18.49 -44.74
C GLN A 43 -10.52 -17.43 -45.76
N THR A 44 -9.83 -16.30 -45.74
CA THR A 44 -9.60 -15.48 -46.94
C THR A 44 -8.11 -15.18 -46.99
N ALA A 45 -7.41 -15.92 -47.83
CA ALA A 45 -6.04 -15.64 -48.21
C ALA A 45 -6.03 -14.77 -49.46
N TRP A 46 -5.27 -13.68 -49.43
CA TRP A 46 -4.73 -13.04 -50.63
C TRP A 46 -3.21 -13.20 -50.55
N ARG A 47 -2.64 -13.91 -51.53
CA ARG A 47 -1.19 -14.00 -51.75
C ARG A 47 -0.80 -12.84 -52.67
N ALA A 48 0.22 -12.10 -52.27
CA ALA A 48 1.13 -11.43 -53.19
C ALA A 48 2.55 -11.84 -52.76
N THR A 49 3.26 -12.49 -53.66
CA THR A 49 4.66 -12.89 -53.56
C THR A 49 5.54 -11.71 -53.93
N GLU A 50 6.48 -11.36 -53.08
CA GLU A 50 7.72 -10.71 -53.51
C GLU A 50 8.87 -11.18 -52.60
N THR A 51 9.83 -11.84 -53.24
CA THR A 51 11.15 -12.23 -52.77
C THR A 51 12.06 -11.01 -52.72
N ILE A 52 12.63 -10.65 -51.56
CA ILE A 52 13.87 -9.85 -51.47
C ILE A 52 14.74 -10.37 -50.31
N GLU A 53 16.03 -10.44 -50.62
CA GLU A 53 17.15 -11.14 -49.99
C GLU A 53 17.51 -10.72 -48.55
N GLU A 54 18.07 -11.68 -47.80
CA GLU A 54 18.80 -11.44 -46.56
C GLU A 54 20.10 -10.65 -46.81
N LYS A 55 20.24 -9.48 -46.16
CA LYS A 55 21.55 -8.94 -45.78
C LYS A 55 21.54 -8.45 -44.34
N SER A 56 22.57 -8.90 -43.63
CA SER A 56 22.87 -8.77 -42.22
C SER A 56 23.30 -7.35 -41.78
N GLY A 57 22.83 -6.90 -40.62
CA GLY A 57 23.35 -5.73 -39.89
C GLY A 57 22.44 -5.32 -38.70
N PRO A 58 23.00 -4.89 -37.54
CA PRO A 58 22.20 -4.62 -36.33
C PRO A 58 21.51 -3.25 -36.37
N LEU A 59 20.21 -3.24 -36.05
CA LEU A 59 19.34 -2.06 -36.03
C LEU A 59 19.60 -1.22 -34.78
N THR A 60 19.98 0.05 -34.96
CA THR A 60 20.13 1.05 -33.88
C THR A 60 19.06 2.12 -33.97
N LEU A 61 18.70 2.70 -32.81
CA LEU A 61 17.57 3.63 -32.57
C LEU A 61 17.60 4.96 -33.36
N ALA A 62 18.58 5.18 -34.23
CA ALA A 62 18.70 6.36 -35.08
C ALA A 62 17.86 6.29 -36.38
N SER A 63 17.25 5.14 -36.70
CA SER A 63 16.51 4.95 -37.98
C SER A 63 14.99 5.14 -37.89
N LEU A 64 14.44 5.56 -36.74
CA LEU A 64 12.99 5.76 -36.56
C LEU A 64 12.69 7.05 -35.78
N GLU A 65 13.09 8.19 -36.34
CA GLU A 65 12.57 9.51 -35.93
C GLU A 65 11.41 9.91 -36.85
N VAL A 66 10.17 9.65 -36.42
CA VAL A 66 8.97 10.30 -36.98
C VAL A 66 8.42 11.27 -35.93
N GLN A 67 8.66 12.54 -36.20
CA GLN A 67 8.11 13.70 -35.50
C GLN A 67 6.60 13.76 -35.71
N ASN A 68 5.83 13.86 -34.63
CA ASN A 68 4.45 14.37 -34.68
C ASN A 68 4.33 15.58 -33.76
N LYS A 69 4.47 16.75 -34.39
CA LYS A 69 4.17 18.08 -33.84
C LYS A 69 2.68 18.33 -34.04
N VAL A 70 1.98 18.67 -32.97
CA VAL A 70 0.60 19.17 -32.99
C VAL A 70 0.64 20.65 -33.37
N GLU A 71 -0.09 21.04 -34.42
CA GLU A 71 -0.19 22.44 -34.88
C GLU A 71 -1.63 22.95 -34.78
N TYR A 72 -1.81 24.14 -34.20
CA TYR A 72 -3.04 24.92 -34.20
C TYR A 72 -2.92 26.00 -35.26
N GLY A 73 -3.89 26.14 -36.17
CA GLY A 73 -3.95 27.29 -37.09
C GLY A 73 -5.04 27.22 -38.16
N LYS A 74 -6.06 28.07 -38.02
CA LYS A 74 -7.13 28.34 -39.01
C LYS A 74 -6.56 28.94 -40.31
N LYS A 75 -7.11 28.56 -41.49
CA LYS A 75 -7.98 29.41 -42.33
C LYS A 75 -8.36 28.80 -43.69
N GLU A 76 -9.66 28.91 -43.99
CA GLU A 76 -10.34 29.35 -45.23
C GLU A 76 -10.02 28.71 -46.60
N ARG A 77 -11.10 28.41 -47.33
CA ARG A 77 -11.09 28.12 -48.77
C ARG A 77 -12.23 28.90 -49.44
N ALA A 78 -11.90 29.75 -50.40
CA ALA A 78 -12.64 30.14 -51.61
C ALA A 78 -11.97 31.41 -52.18
N THR A 79 -11.75 31.67 -53.46
CA THR A 79 -11.83 31.01 -54.77
C THR A 79 -11.20 32.01 -55.75
N ARG A 80 -10.50 31.51 -56.77
CA ARG A 80 -10.43 31.99 -58.18
C ARG A 80 -10.07 33.47 -58.52
N THR A 81 -8.98 33.56 -59.29
CA THR A 81 -8.80 34.28 -60.57
C THR A 81 -8.83 35.82 -60.63
N GLY A 82 -7.64 36.41 -60.83
CA GLY A 82 -7.24 36.89 -62.18
C GLY A 82 -7.61 38.32 -62.62
N GLY A 83 -6.75 39.29 -62.27
CA GLY A 83 -6.28 40.45 -63.07
C GLY A 83 -7.28 41.51 -63.60
N PRO A 84 -6.81 42.59 -64.25
CA PRO A 84 -5.60 43.40 -64.01
C PRO A 84 -5.86 44.94 -63.91
N LYS A 85 -4.79 45.67 -63.56
CA LYS A 85 -4.51 47.14 -63.51
C LYS A 85 -5.07 48.00 -64.70
N PRO A 86 -4.85 49.35 -64.76
CA PRO A 86 -4.69 50.42 -63.74
C PRO A 86 -5.49 51.70 -64.09
N SER A 87 -5.56 52.72 -63.19
CA SER A 87 -5.33 54.16 -63.47
C SER A 87 -6.01 55.14 -62.50
N SER A 88 -5.20 56.12 -62.06
CA SER A 88 -5.46 57.56 -61.90
C SER A 88 -6.60 58.14 -61.03
N ARG A 89 -6.18 59.18 -60.28
CA ARG A 89 -6.92 60.36 -59.75
C ARG A 89 -7.94 60.06 -58.65
N ALA A 90 -8.22 60.91 -57.67
CA ALA A 90 -7.67 62.11 -57.06
C ALA A 90 -8.75 62.54 -56.03
N SER A 91 -8.35 63.01 -54.84
CA SER A 91 -9.08 63.85 -53.85
C SER A 91 -8.76 63.35 -52.43
N ALA A 92 -7.80 63.94 -51.70
CA ALA A 92 -7.78 65.26 -51.08
C ALA A 92 -8.73 65.39 -49.87
N LEU A 93 -8.14 65.40 -48.66
CA LEU A 93 -8.38 66.30 -47.51
C LEU A 93 -7.63 65.70 -46.27
N ASN A 94 -6.40 66.15 -45.98
CA ASN A 94 -6.01 67.10 -44.91
C ASN A 94 -6.50 66.67 -43.50
N VAL A 95 -5.69 66.44 -42.46
CA VAL A 95 -4.69 67.34 -41.84
C VAL A 95 -3.62 66.55 -41.05
N LYS A 96 -2.43 67.15 -40.98
CA LYS A 96 -1.13 66.75 -40.38
C LYS A 96 -1.14 66.31 -38.89
N PRO A 97 -0.08 65.60 -38.46
CA PRO A 97 0.54 65.88 -37.16
C PRO A 97 2.02 66.30 -37.31
N LYS A 98 2.41 67.38 -36.61
CA LYS A 98 3.80 67.62 -36.17
C LYS A 98 3.76 68.17 -34.74
N VAL A 99 4.29 67.38 -33.80
CA VAL A 99 5.54 67.63 -33.04
C VAL A 99 5.37 68.61 -31.88
N SER A 100 5.55 68.12 -30.65
CA SER A 100 6.77 68.44 -29.88
C SER A 100 6.78 67.72 -28.54
N SER A 101 7.98 67.23 -28.24
CA SER A 101 8.46 66.59 -27.02
C SER A 101 8.52 67.53 -25.83
N PHE A 102 8.14 67.07 -24.64
CA PHE A 102 8.76 67.50 -23.38
C PHE A 102 8.78 66.37 -22.34
N ASN A 103 9.74 66.51 -21.42
CA ASN A 103 10.51 65.50 -20.70
C ASN A 103 9.81 64.61 -19.66
N ALA A 104 10.49 63.49 -19.40
CA ALA A 104 10.21 62.43 -18.44
C ALA A 104 10.38 62.79 -16.95
N LYS A 105 9.62 62.12 -16.08
CA LYS A 105 10.11 61.08 -15.14
C LYS A 105 8.94 60.28 -14.51
N PRO A 106 9.15 59.01 -14.09
CA PRO A 106 8.07 58.03 -13.94
C PRO A 106 7.65 57.79 -12.49
N VAL A 107 6.35 57.57 -12.25
CA VAL A 107 5.84 56.93 -11.03
C VAL A 107 4.82 55.85 -11.42
N LYS A 108 5.03 54.66 -10.86
CA LYS A 108 4.37 53.38 -11.17
C LYS A 108 2.97 53.31 -10.53
N SER A 109 1.95 52.96 -11.31
CA SER A 109 0.63 52.48 -10.84
C SER A 109 0.53 50.98 -11.15
N ALA A 110 0.59 50.08 -10.17
CA ALA A 110 -0.51 49.62 -9.31
C ALA A 110 -1.64 48.91 -10.09
N LEU A 111 -1.52 47.58 -10.23
CA LEU A 111 -2.64 46.66 -10.54
C LEU A 111 -3.15 45.98 -9.26
N PRO A 112 -4.45 45.68 -9.15
CA PRO A 112 -5.08 45.26 -7.91
C PRO A 112 -4.77 43.80 -7.57
N LYS A 113 -4.42 43.55 -6.30
CA LYS A 113 -4.23 42.21 -5.73
C LYS A 113 -5.60 41.55 -5.51
N SER A 114 -5.85 40.41 -6.16
CA SER A 114 -6.90 39.50 -5.72
C SER A 114 -6.39 38.69 -4.53
N THR A 115 -6.97 38.95 -3.38
CA THR A 115 -6.66 38.28 -2.11
C THR A 115 -7.29 36.88 -2.15
N VAL A 116 -6.53 35.89 -2.61
CA VAL A 116 -6.90 34.48 -2.42
C VAL A 116 -6.71 34.16 -0.95
N VAL A 117 -7.82 34.11 -0.21
CA VAL A 117 -7.86 33.70 1.20
C VAL A 117 -7.43 32.24 1.29
N LYS A 118 -6.17 32.01 1.72
CA LYS A 118 -5.68 30.69 2.14
C LYS A 118 -6.40 30.30 3.44
N LYS A 119 -7.38 29.40 3.36
CA LYS A 119 -7.94 28.72 4.54
C LYS A 119 -6.93 27.65 4.98
N THR A 120 -5.95 28.04 5.79
CA THR A 120 -5.14 27.08 6.54
C THR A 120 -6.08 26.33 7.48
N LEU A 121 -6.13 25.00 7.42
CA LEU A 121 -6.80 24.19 8.43
C LEU A 121 -6.13 24.52 9.78
N LYS A 122 -6.80 25.33 10.61
CA LYS A 122 -6.38 25.56 11.99
C LYS A 122 -6.77 24.31 12.77
N ILE A 123 -5.80 23.45 13.00
CA ILE A 123 -5.99 22.26 13.84
C ILE A 123 -5.49 22.69 15.21
N ASP A 124 -6.40 22.83 16.16
CA ASP A 124 -6.07 23.18 17.53
C ASP A 124 -5.17 22.08 18.12
N GLU A 125 -4.07 22.49 18.77
CA GLU A 125 -3.14 21.59 19.44
C GLU A 125 -3.83 20.70 20.49
N SER A 126 -5.00 21.10 20.98
CA SER A 126 -5.84 20.33 21.91
C SER A 126 -6.34 19.00 21.35
N LEU A 127 -6.54 18.87 20.03
CA LEU A 127 -7.03 17.64 19.40
C LEU A 127 -6.00 16.50 19.46
N PHE A 128 -4.71 16.82 19.57
CA PHE A 128 -3.63 15.82 19.64
C PHE A 128 -3.44 15.24 21.03
N SER A 129 -4.07 15.81 22.07
CA SER A 129 -3.91 15.41 23.48
C SER A 129 -5.20 14.90 24.11
N ALA A 130 -6.16 14.46 23.29
CA ALA A 130 -7.44 13.95 23.79
C ALA A 130 -7.23 12.86 24.85
N LYS A 131 -7.83 13.04 26.03
CA LYS A 131 -7.70 12.13 27.17
C LYS A 131 -8.68 10.97 27.09
N SER A 132 -9.79 11.15 26.36
CA SER A 132 -10.83 10.15 26.18
C SER A 132 -11.39 10.16 24.76
N PHE A 133 -12.05 9.06 24.39
CA PHE A 133 -12.75 8.94 23.11
C PHE A 133 -13.97 9.86 22.97
N GLU A 134 -14.51 10.34 24.11
CA GLU A 134 -15.62 11.32 24.15
C GLU A 134 -15.19 12.67 23.57
N GLU A 135 -13.99 13.14 23.90
CA GLU A 135 -13.44 14.41 23.41
C GLU A 135 -13.25 14.41 21.88
N LEU A 136 -13.13 13.23 21.27
CA LEU A 136 -13.02 13.06 19.81
C LEU A 136 -14.38 13.09 19.10
N GLY A 137 -15.48 13.25 19.84
CA GLY A 137 -16.82 13.36 19.29
C GLY A 137 -17.43 12.04 18.82
N LEU A 138 -16.98 10.90 19.37
CA LEU A 138 -17.57 9.59 19.04
C LEU A 138 -18.98 9.44 19.68
N PRO A 139 -19.89 8.65 19.06
CA PRO A 139 -21.23 8.41 19.62
C PRO A 139 -21.17 7.66 20.96
N PRO A 140 -22.10 7.94 21.92
CA PRO A 140 -22.11 7.27 23.22
C PRO A 140 -22.17 5.74 23.14
N LEU A 141 -22.96 5.18 22.21
CA LEU A 141 -23.06 3.73 22.00
C LEU A 141 -21.72 3.11 21.60
N LEU A 142 -20.90 3.84 20.83
CA LEU A 142 -19.58 3.38 20.42
C LEU A 142 -18.60 3.45 21.60
N ILE A 143 -18.66 4.51 22.40
CA ILE A 143 -17.84 4.69 23.61
C ILE A 143 -18.14 3.58 24.63
N ASP A 144 -19.41 3.22 24.83
CA ASP A 144 -19.80 2.13 25.72
C ASP A 144 -19.18 0.80 25.29
N GLN A 145 -19.11 0.51 23.99
CA GLN A 145 -18.44 -0.69 23.48
C GLN A 145 -16.92 -0.61 23.68
N LEU A 146 -16.31 0.55 23.44
CA LEU A 146 -14.87 0.74 23.68
C LEU A 146 -14.51 0.52 25.16
N ASN A 147 -15.32 1.05 26.08
CA ASN A 147 -15.13 0.87 27.52
C ASN A 147 -15.26 -0.60 27.94
N LYS A 148 -16.22 -1.36 27.38
CA LYS A 148 -16.35 -2.81 27.61
C LYS A 148 -15.12 -3.59 27.15
N GLU A 149 -14.49 -3.15 26.07
CA GLU A 149 -13.27 -3.74 25.53
C GLU A 149 -11.98 -3.23 26.19
N GLY A 150 -12.11 -2.39 27.23
CA GLY A 150 -10.98 -1.82 27.97
C GLY A 150 -10.22 -0.72 27.24
N LEU A 151 -10.80 -0.15 26.18
CA LEU A 151 -10.24 0.94 25.38
C LEU A 151 -10.75 2.29 25.90
N THR A 152 -10.08 2.85 26.89
CA THR A 152 -10.50 4.11 27.54
C THR A 152 -9.81 5.34 26.95
N THR A 153 -8.53 5.23 26.61
CA THR A 153 -7.70 6.34 26.15
C THR A 153 -7.32 6.18 24.67
N PRO A 154 -7.52 7.20 23.82
CA PRO A 154 -7.09 7.15 22.42
C PRO A 154 -5.57 7.22 22.30
N THR A 155 -5.01 6.54 21.29
CA THR A 155 -3.59 6.70 20.93
C THR A 155 -3.38 8.01 20.15
N GLU A 156 -2.16 8.53 20.10
CA GLU A 156 -1.85 9.79 19.41
C GLU A 156 -2.32 9.80 17.95
N VAL A 157 -2.14 8.67 17.22
CA VAL A 157 -2.63 8.55 15.83
C VAL A 157 -4.16 8.53 15.74
N GLN A 158 -4.85 8.01 16.75
CA GLN A 158 -6.31 8.04 16.82
C GLN A 158 -6.80 9.46 17.09
N SER A 159 -6.20 10.16 18.05
CA SER A 159 -6.50 11.56 18.37
C SER A 159 -6.30 12.48 17.16
N ALA A 160 -5.24 12.24 16.37
CA ALA A 160 -4.99 12.98 15.14
C ALA A 160 -5.93 12.62 13.98
N ALA A 161 -6.24 11.34 13.77
CA ALA A 161 -6.95 10.88 12.57
C ALA A 161 -8.48 10.94 12.70
N ILE A 162 -9.03 10.61 13.86
CA ILE A 162 -10.49 10.50 14.06
C ILE A 162 -11.21 11.80 13.72
N PRO A 163 -10.75 13.00 14.18
CA PRO A 163 -11.40 14.27 13.84
C PRO A 163 -11.33 14.58 12.33
N ILE A 164 -10.19 14.34 11.69
CA ILE A 164 -9.98 14.60 10.26
C ILE A 164 -10.90 13.74 9.40
N ILE A 165 -11.01 12.46 9.74
CA ILE A 165 -11.88 11.52 9.01
C ILE A 165 -13.35 11.88 9.25
N SER A 166 -13.73 12.23 10.49
CA SER A 166 -15.10 12.65 10.83
C SER A 166 -15.52 13.94 10.11
N GLN A 167 -14.57 14.84 9.82
CA GLN A 167 -14.77 16.04 9.00
C GLN A 167 -14.86 15.75 7.49
N LYS A 168 -14.85 14.47 7.08
CA LYS A 168 -14.96 14.00 5.69
C LYS A 168 -13.78 14.37 4.79
N HIS A 169 -12.61 14.64 5.37
CA HIS A 169 -11.38 14.82 4.59
C HIS A 169 -10.78 13.49 4.16
N ASP A 170 -10.31 13.40 2.91
CA ASP A 170 -9.45 12.29 2.49
C ASP A 170 -8.15 12.34 3.31
N ALA A 171 -7.71 11.18 3.78
CA ALA A 171 -6.61 11.10 4.73
C ALA A 171 -5.55 10.10 4.28
N VAL A 172 -4.30 10.44 4.50
CA VAL A 172 -3.17 9.51 4.46
C VAL A 172 -2.63 9.40 5.88
N ILE A 173 -2.85 8.28 6.53
CA ILE A 173 -2.41 8.03 7.90
C ILE A 173 -1.04 7.36 7.86
N GLN A 174 -0.05 8.01 8.44
CA GLN A 174 1.27 7.45 8.67
C GLN A 174 1.49 7.19 10.15
N SER A 175 1.73 5.93 10.50
CA SER A 175 2.14 5.56 11.85
C SER A 175 2.72 4.15 11.90
N TYR A 176 3.63 3.88 12.84
CA TYR A 176 4.27 2.56 13.00
C TYR A 176 3.29 1.42 13.30
N THR A 177 3.68 0.17 13.05
CA THR A 177 2.82 -1.00 13.30
C THR A 177 2.53 -1.17 14.79
N GLY A 178 1.26 -1.39 15.15
CA GLY A 178 0.84 -1.53 16.56
C GLY A 178 0.50 -0.21 17.26
N SER A 179 0.50 0.94 16.57
CA SER A 179 0.09 2.23 17.13
C SER A 179 -1.42 2.45 17.25
N GLY A 180 -2.24 1.48 16.82
CA GLY A 180 -3.71 1.60 16.83
C GLY A 180 -4.33 2.20 15.56
N LYS A 181 -3.61 2.18 14.42
CA LYS A 181 -4.09 2.68 13.11
C LYS A 181 -5.43 2.11 12.67
N THR A 182 -5.69 0.83 12.93
CA THR A 182 -6.93 0.16 12.52
C THR A 182 -8.14 0.84 13.14
N LEU A 183 -8.11 1.07 14.45
CA LEU A 183 -9.17 1.81 15.14
C LEU A 183 -9.24 3.29 14.71
N ALA A 184 -8.10 3.89 14.36
CA ALA A 184 -8.04 5.29 13.93
C ALA A 184 -8.92 5.58 12.70
N TYR A 185 -9.07 4.61 11.77
CA TYR A 185 -10.03 4.73 10.67
C TYR A 185 -11.37 4.02 10.91
N LEU A 186 -11.42 2.94 11.70
CA LEU A 186 -12.67 2.20 11.92
C LEU A 186 -13.67 2.99 12.77
N LEU A 187 -13.24 3.65 13.85
CA LEU A 187 -14.13 4.37 14.76
C LEU A 187 -14.91 5.52 14.09
N PRO A 188 -14.29 6.40 13.29
CA PRO A 188 -15.05 7.44 12.59
C PRO A 188 -15.96 6.86 11.51
N ILE A 189 -15.60 5.73 10.88
CA ILE A 189 -16.49 5.02 9.94
C ILE A 189 -17.72 4.47 10.68
N LEU A 190 -17.52 3.73 11.78
CA LEU A 190 -18.60 3.16 12.59
C LEU A 190 -19.49 4.21 13.28
N SER A 191 -18.99 5.45 13.41
CA SER A 191 -19.79 6.59 13.88
C SER A 191 -20.81 7.08 12.85
N GLU A 192 -20.59 6.77 11.58
CA GLU A 192 -21.38 7.23 10.43
C GLU A 192 -22.24 6.13 9.79
N ILE A 193 -21.89 4.85 10.01
CA ILE A 193 -22.57 3.69 9.43
C ILE A 193 -22.89 2.63 10.49
N GLY A 194 -23.94 1.84 10.25
CA GLY A 194 -24.32 0.74 11.12
C GLY A 194 -25.06 1.15 12.39
N PRO A 195 -25.18 0.23 13.36
CA PRO A 195 -26.07 0.39 14.51
C PRO A 195 -25.52 1.31 15.61
N LEU A 196 -24.21 1.61 15.57
CA LEU A 196 -23.53 2.45 16.55
C LEU A 196 -23.45 3.93 16.12
N LYS A 197 -24.10 4.30 15.01
CA LYS A 197 -24.12 5.67 14.49
C LYS A 197 -24.88 6.61 15.42
N ARG A 198 -24.69 7.92 15.25
CA ARG A 198 -25.52 8.92 15.95
C ARG A 198 -27.00 8.76 15.55
N PRO A 199 -27.95 8.78 16.50
CA PRO A 199 -29.37 8.78 16.17
C PRO A 199 -29.69 10.03 15.34
N THR A 200 -30.19 9.85 14.12
CA THR A 200 -30.68 10.95 13.29
C THR A 200 -32.19 10.88 13.18
N GLU A 201 -32.87 12.02 13.34
CA GLU A 201 -34.34 12.15 13.32
C GLU A 201 -35.00 11.71 12.00
N GLN A 202 -34.21 11.42 10.95
CA GLN A 202 -34.65 10.97 9.63
C GLN A 202 -34.45 9.47 9.34
N ASP A 203 -34.30 8.61 10.36
CA ASP A 203 -34.25 7.15 10.16
C ASP A 203 -35.64 6.51 9.94
N SER A 204 -36.48 7.19 9.17
CA SER A 204 -37.72 6.64 8.63
C SER A 204 -37.43 5.83 7.36
N SER A 205 -37.65 4.52 7.42
CA SER A 205 -37.86 3.58 6.31
C SER A 205 -36.68 3.22 5.39
N ASP A 206 -36.30 1.95 5.44
CA ASP A 206 -35.98 1.10 4.27
C ASP A 206 -34.84 1.53 3.30
N LYS A 207 -33.76 2.13 3.81
CA LYS A 207 -32.52 2.23 3.02
C LYS A 207 -31.80 0.88 2.98
N ARG A 208 -32.02 0.19 1.85
CA ARG A 208 -31.35 -1.05 1.41
C ARG A 208 -29.93 -1.18 1.99
N SER A 209 -29.72 -2.29 2.70
CA SER A 209 -28.44 -2.83 3.15
C SER A 209 -27.44 -3.00 1.99
N SER A 210 -26.81 -1.90 1.59
CA SER A 210 -25.74 -1.87 0.60
C SER A 210 -24.41 -1.67 1.30
N VAL A 211 -23.32 -2.12 0.67
CA VAL A 211 -21.97 -1.93 1.20
C VAL A 211 -21.67 -0.43 1.22
N GLU A 212 -21.45 0.12 2.42
CA GLU A 212 -21.12 1.53 2.66
C GLU A 212 -19.62 1.75 2.88
N ALA A 213 -18.88 0.72 3.32
CA ALA A 213 -17.43 0.77 3.48
C ALA A 213 -16.75 -0.45 2.86
N VAL A 214 -15.68 -0.20 2.10
CA VAL A 214 -14.80 -1.23 1.56
C VAL A 214 -13.39 -0.98 2.11
N ILE A 215 -12.84 -1.98 2.79
CA ILE A 215 -11.48 -1.97 3.34
C ILE A 215 -10.66 -2.99 2.57
N VAL A 216 -9.59 -2.52 1.93
CA VAL A 216 -8.67 -3.33 1.13
C VAL A 216 -7.39 -3.55 1.93
N ALA A 217 -7.01 -4.80 2.10
CA ALA A 217 -5.78 -5.20 2.79
C ALA A 217 -4.93 -6.12 1.89
N PRO A 218 -3.59 -6.01 1.88
CA PRO A 218 -2.72 -6.81 0.99
C PRO A 218 -2.74 -8.31 1.29
N SER A 219 -2.94 -8.69 2.55
CA SER A 219 -2.94 -10.09 3.00
C SER A 219 -4.31 -10.54 3.50
N ARG A 220 -4.49 -11.86 3.58
CA ARG A 220 -5.75 -12.46 4.08
C ARG A 220 -5.82 -12.33 5.59
N GLU A 221 -4.68 -12.47 6.23
CA GLU A 221 -4.46 -12.46 7.66
C GLU A 221 -4.74 -11.07 8.22
N LEU A 222 -4.23 -10.01 7.59
CA LEU A 222 -4.59 -8.63 7.94
C LEU A 222 -6.09 -8.38 7.73
N GLY A 223 -6.65 -8.87 6.62
CA GLY A 223 -8.10 -8.83 6.43
C GLY A 223 -8.89 -9.54 7.53
N MET A 224 -8.38 -10.65 8.10
CA MET A 224 -9.02 -11.34 9.23
C MET A 224 -8.93 -10.54 10.51
N GLN A 225 -7.79 -9.89 10.75
CA GLN A 225 -7.60 -9.02 11.92
C GLN A 225 -8.59 -7.85 11.91
N ILE A 226 -8.70 -7.15 10.78
CA ILE A 226 -9.62 -6.02 10.63
C ILE A 226 -11.08 -6.48 10.86
N VAL A 227 -11.49 -7.63 10.31
CA VAL A 227 -12.84 -8.17 10.52
C VAL A 227 -13.09 -8.47 12.00
N ARG A 228 -12.13 -9.11 12.69
CA ARG A 228 -12.26 -9.40 14.12
C ARG A 228 -12.37 -8.13 14.95
N GLU A 229 -11.61 -7.09 14.60
CA GLU A 229 -11.69 -5.80 15.29
C GLU A 229 -13.07 -5.15 15.11
N VAL A 230 -13.62 -5.21 13.90
CA VAL A 230 -14.99 -4.73 13.63
C VAL A 230 -16.03 -5.55 14.40
N GLU A 231 -15.95 -6.88 14.38
CA GLU A 231 -16.85 -7.78 15.12
C GLU A 231 -16.79 -7.55 16.64
N LYS A 232 -15.60 -7.25 17.17
CA LYS A 232 -15.36 -6.96 18.58
C LYS A 232 -16.11 -5.69 19.01
N ILE A 233 -15.98 -4.61 18.23
CA ILE A 233 -16.65 -3.33 18.51
C ILE A 233 -18.18 -3.42 18.31
N LEU A 234 -18.64 -4.11 17.27
CA LEU A 234 -20.07 -4.28 16.99
C LEU A 234 -20.76 -5.22 18.01
N GLY A 235 -20.01 -6.12 18.63
CA GLY A 235 -20.54 -7.13 19.53
C GLY A 235 -21.20 -8.33 18.82
N PRO A 236 -21.71 -9.31 19.58
CA PRO A 236 -22.13 -10.60 19.04
C PRO A 236 -23.37 -10.55 18.13
N ASN A 237 -24.25 -9.57 18.31
CA ASN A 237 -25.52 -9.48 17.59
C ASN A 237 -25.34 -9.00 16.14
N ASP A 238 -24.27 -8.25 15.87
CA ASP A 238 -24.09 -7.51 14.63
C ASP A 238 -22.91 -7.98 13.78
N LYS A 239 -22.33 -9.15 14.09
CA LYS A 239 -21.22 -9.74 13.32
C LYS A 239 -21.53 -9.91 11.83
N ARG A 240 -22.79 -10.13 11.47
CA ARG A 240 -23.24 -10.25 10.06
C ARG A 240 -23.03 -8.99 9.22
N LEU A 241 -22.84 -7.83 9.86
CA LEU A 241 -22.68 -6.54 9.21
C LEU A 241 -21.31 -6.36 8.54
N VAL A 242 -20.33 -7.21 8.89
CA VAL A 242 -19.02 -7.26 8.27
C VAL A 242 -18.83 -8.56 7.51
N GLN A 243 -18.29 -8.49 6.30
CA GLN A 243 -18.00 -9.68 5.50
C GLN A 243 -16.57 -9.67 4.98
N GLN A 244 -15.89 -10.80 5.20
CA GLN A 244 -14.56 -11.03 4.66
C GLN A 244 -14.59 -11.58 3.23
N LEU A 245 -13.76 -11.00 2.34
CA LEU A 245 -13.52 -11.42 0.96
C LEU A 245 -12.03 -11.67 0.70
N VAL A 246 -11.57 -12.90 0.95
CA VAL A 246 -10.16 -13.29 0.80
C VAL A 246 -9.97 -14.47 -0.15
N GLY A 247 -8.84 -14.48 -0.86
CA GLY A 247 -8.49 -15.58 -1.75
C GLY A 247 -8.31 -16.93 -1.01
N GLY A 248 -8.30 -18.04 -1.76
CA GLY A 248 -8.05 -19.38 -1.21
C GLY A 248 -9.09 -19.87 -0.19
N ALA A 249 -10.22 -19.20 -0.10
CA ALA A 249 -11.47 -19.70 0.47
C ALA A 249 -12.49 -19.83 -0.68
N ASN A 250 -13.47 -20.71 -0.49
CA ASN A 250 -14.47 -21.02 -1.52
C ASN A 250 -15.22 -19.73 -1.91
N ARG A 251 -15.16 -19.41 -3.21
CA ARG A 251 -15.73 -18.19 -3.76
C ARG A 251 -17.25 -18.18 -3.67
N SER A 252 -17.91 -19.27 -4.06
CA SER A 252 -19.37 -19.39 -4.02
C SER A 252 -19.92 -19.17 -2.61
N ARG A 253 -19.25 -19.71 -1.58
CA ARG A 253 -19.62 -19.47 -0.18
C ARG A 253 -19.54 -18.00 0.22
N GLN A 254 -18.53 -17.26 -0.26
CA GLN A 254 -18.43 -15.83 -0.01
C GLN A 254 -19.52 -15.04 -0.74
N GLU A 255 -19.85 -15.41 -1.97
CA GLU A 255 -20.95 -14.80 -2.75
C GLU A 255 -22.31 -15.07 -2.09
N GLU A 256 -22.55 -16.28 -1.60
CA GLU A 256 -23.74 -16.63 -0.81
C GLU A 256 -23.82 -15.85 0.50
N ALA A 257 -22.70 -15.71 1.20
CA ALA A 257 -22.63 -14.93 2.44
C ALA A 257 -22.94 -13.44 2.18
N LEU A 258 -22.42 -12.84 1.11
CA LEU A 258 -22.78 -11.48 0.69
C LEU A 258 -24.29 -11.34 0.44
N LYS A 259 -24.90 -12.31 -0.25
CA LYS A 259 -26.33 -12.30 -0.54
C LYS A 259 -27.19 -12.47 0.72
N LYS A 260 -26.78 -13.36 1.62
CA LYS A 260 -27.50 -13.70 2.86
C LYS A 260 -27.37 -12.61 3.92
N ASN A 261 -26.14 -12.19 4.21
CA ASN A 261 -25.85 -11.31 5.33
C ASN A 261 -26.06 -9.83 4.98
N LYS A 262 -25.98 -9.48 3.69
CA LYS A 262 -26.07 -8.10 3.19
C LYS A 262 -25.25 -7.11 4.04
N PRO A 263 -23.92 -7.33 4.12
CA PRO A 263 -23.04 -6.58 5.01
C PRO A 263 -22.98 -5.10 4.61
N ILE A 264 -22.77 -4.24 5.60
CA ILE A 264 -22.48 -2.81 5.41
C ILE A 264 -20.97 -2.56 5.21
N ILE A 265 -20.13 -3.41 5.78
CA ILE A 265 -18.66 -3.33 5.70
C ILE A 265 -18.13 -4.57 5.00
N VAL A 266 -17.28 -4.37 4.00
CA VAL A 266 -16.57 -5.44 3.31
C VAL A 266 -15.08 -5.25 3.50
N VAL A 267 -14.40 -6.29 3.98
CA VAL A 267 -12.95 -6.32 4.17
C VAL A 267 -12.36 -7.41 3.29
N GLY A 268 -11.34 -7.12 2.50
CA GLY A 268 -10.80 -8.15 1.63
C GLY A 268 -9.49 -7.84 0.92
N THR A 269 -8.96 -8.87 0.27
CA THR A 269 -7.77 -8.76 -0.58
C THR A 269 -8.12 -8.20 -1.96
N PRO A 270 -7.23 -7.42 -2.61
CA PRO A 270 -7.50 -6.80 -3.92
C PRO A 270 -8.05 -7.79 -4.96
N GLY A 271 -7.40 -8.95 -5.10
CA GLY A 271 -7.81 -9.97 -6.07
C GLY A 271 -9.24 -10.45 -5.87
N ARG A 272 -9.61 -10.85 -4.64
CA ARG A 272 -10.94 -11.38 -4.36
C ARG A 272 -12.05 -10.32 -4.44
N ILE A 273 -11.79 -9.09 -3.97
CA ILE A 273 -12.74 -7.98 -4.14
C ILE A 273 -12.96 -7.71 -5.63
N SER A 274 -11.87 -7.60 -6.40
CA SER A 274 -11.90 -7.38 -7.85
C SER A 274 -12.68 -8.48 -8.58
N GLU A 275 -12.44 -9.76 -8.25
CA GLU A 275 -13.14 -10.92 -8.84
C GLU A 275 -14.65 -10.89 -8.61
N ILE A 276 -15.09 -10.67 -7.36
CA ILE A 276 -16.52 -10.68 -7.00
C ILE A 276 -17.22 -9.42 -7.54
N SER A 277 -16.53 -8.28 -7.54
CA SER A 277 -16.98 -7.06 -8.20
C SER A 277 -17.13 -7.27 -9.71
N ALA A 278 -16.19 -7.96 -10.35
CA ALA A 278 -16.26 -8.30 -11.78
C ALA A 278 -17.45 -9.18 -12.15
N ALA A 279 -17.84 -10.09 -11.25
CA ALA A 279 -19.03 -10.92 -11.45
C ALA A 279 -20.35 -10.20 -11.14
N GLY A 280 -20.33 -8.92 -10.78
CA GLY A 280 -21.52 -8.15 -10.41
C GLY A 280 -22.20 -8.64 -9.13
N LYS A 281 -21.48 -9.39 -8.28
CA LYS A 281 -22.01 -9.93 -7.02
C LYS A 281 -21.76 -9.01 -5.83
N LEU A 282 -20.74 -8.17 -5.93
CA LEU A 282 -20.41 -7.15 -4.93
C LEU A 282 -20.91 -5.78 -5.38
N HIS A 283 -21.97 -5.29 -4.73
CA HIS A 283 -22.59 -4.01 -5.06
C HIS A 283 -21.94 -2.89 -4.22
N THR A 284 -21.02 -2.14 -4.83
CA THR A 284 -20.25 -1.07 -4.17
C THR A 284 -20.64 0.34 -4.62
N HIS A 285 -21.73 0.50 -5.35
CA HIS A 285 -22.12 1.76 -5.98
C HIS A 285 -22.42 2.89 -4.98
N GLY A 286 -22.92 2.55 -3.79
CA GLY A 286 -23.21 3.49 -2.70
C GLY A 286 -22.12 3.57 -1.63
N CYS A 287 -20.93 3.01 -1.89
CA CYS A 287 -19.85 2.97 -0.91
C CYS A 287 -19.34 4.39 -0.61
N ARG A 288 -19.44 4.81 0.66
CA ARG A 288 -19.03 6.11 1.18
C ARG A 288 -17.56 6.14 1.58
N PHE A 289 -17.01 5.00 1.98
CA PHE A 289 -15.64 4.88 2.50
C PHE A 289 -14.84 3.83 1.74
N LEU A 290 -13.70 4.23 1.18
CA LEU A 290 -12.68 3.32 0.66
C LEU A 290 -11.41 3.45 1.50
N VAL A 291 -11.10 2.39 2.25
CA VAL A 291 -9.87 2.31 3.05
C VAL A 291 -8.87 1.40 2.35
N LEU A 292 -7.63 1.86 2.22
CA LEU A 292 -6.50 1.12 1.68
C LEU A 292 -5.46 0.95 2.78
N ASP A 293 -5.51 -0.19 3.47
CA ASP A 293 -4.59 -0.51 4.56
C ASP A 293 -3.31 -1.15 4.02
N GLU A 294 -2.16 -0.81 4.62
CA GLU A 294 -0.81 -1.10 4.10
C GLU A 294 -0.67 -0.74 2.60
N VAL A 295 -1.00 0.51 2.25
CA VAL A 295 -1.07 0.96 0.85
C VAL A 295 0.25 0.88 0.09
N ASP A 296 1.39 0.97 0.79
CA ASP A 296 2.71 0.74 0.22
C ASP A 296 2.84 -0.66 -0.41
N GLN A 297 2.25 -1.68 0.21
CA GLN A 297 2.17 -3.04 -0.33
C GLN A 297 1.10 -3.17 -1.42
N LEU A 298 -0.05 -2.51 -1.27
CA LEU A 298 -1.12 -2.51 -2.28
C LEU A 298 -0.67 -1.90 -3.62
N LEU A 299 0.38 -1.09 -3.61
CA LEU A 299 1.00 -0.51 -4.81
C LEU A 299 1.95 -1.48 -5.54
N SER A 300 2.17 -2.68 -5.03
CA SER A 300 2.95 -3.71 -5.71
C SER A 300 2.35 -4.05 -7.08
N PHE A 301 3.22 -4.39 -8.05
CA PHE A 301 2.82 -4.74 -9.41
C PHE A 301 1.76 -5.85 -9.47
N ASN A 302 1.82 -6.80 -8.54
CA ASN A 302 0.89 -7.94 -8.46
C ASN A 302 -0.57 -7.52 -8.24
N TYR A 303 -0.82 -6.34 -7.67
CA TYR A 303 -2.17 -5.86 -7.37
C TYR A 303 -2.65 -4.77 -8.31
N ARG A 304 -1.84 -4.34 -9.28
CA ARG A 304 -2.10 -3.15 -10.12
C ARG A 304 -3.45 -3.21 -10.82
N GLU A 305 -3.77 -4.32 -11.49
CA GLU A 305 -5.03 -4.49 -12.22
C GLU A 305 -6.23 -4.52 -11.27
N HIS A 306 -6.11 -5.27 -10.18
CA HIS A 306 -7.15 -5.39 -9.17
C HIS A 306 -7.45 -4.05 -8.49
N MET A 307 -6.41 -3.30 -8.11
CA MET A 307 -6.54 -1.98 -7.51
C MET A 307 -7.16 -0.98 -8.47
N HIS A 308 -6.77 -0.99 -9.74
CA HIS A 308 -7.38 -0.13 -10.75
C HIS A 308 -8.88 -0.38 -10.84
N ARG A 309 -9.29 -1.65 -10.89
CA ARG A 309 -10.72 -2.02 -10.92
C ARG A 309 -11.46 -1.55 -9.67
N ILE A 310 -10.92 -1.79 -8.48
CA ILE A 310 -11.52 -1.38 -7.21
C ILE A 310 -11.74 0.13 -7.18
N LEU A 311 -10.71 0.90 -7.53
CA LEU A 311 -10.77 2.37 -7.54
C LEU A 311 -11.80 2.92 -8.54
N GLU A 312 -12.08 2.19 -9.62
CA GLU A 312 -13.06 2.58 -10.63
C GLU A 312 -14.51 2.22 -10.24
N HIS A 313 -14.72 1.11 -9.52
CA HIS A 313 -16.05 0.56 -9.26
C HIS A 313 -16.60 0.91 -7.87
N VAL A 314 -15.74 1.12 -6.87
CA VAL A 314 -16.18 1.45 -5.51
C VAL A 314 -16.61 2.91 -5.42
N GLY A 315 -17.83 3.14 -4.93
CA GLY A 315 -18.41 4.47 -4.70
C GLY A 315 -18.95 5.16 -5.96
N ARG A 316 -19.21 4.41 -7.04
CA ARG A 316 -19.73 4.97 -8.31
C ARG A 316 -21.24 4.74 -8.43
N LYS A 317 -22.07 5.80 -8.47
CA LYS A 317 -23.50 5.66 -8.76
C LYS A 317 -23.74 5.17 -10.21
N SER A 318 -24.63 4.18 -10.34
CA SER A 318 -25.13 3.70 -11.62
C SER A 318 -26.10 4.75 -12.19
N GLY A 319 -25.61 5.66 -13.04
CA GLY A 319 -26.43 6.72 -13.64
C GLY A 319 -25.68 7.69 -14.56
N THR A 320 -24.37 7.87 -14.38
CA THR A 320 -23.57 8.68 -15.31
C THR A 320 -22.96 7.79 -16.39
N THR A 321 -23.79 7.39 -17.35
CA THR A 321 -23.35 6.95 -18.68
C THR A 321 -22.65 8.11 -19.39
N SER A 322 -21.40 7.89 -19.79
CA SER A 322 -20.76 8.44 -20.99
C SER A 322 -21.10 9.90 -21.42
N ARG A 323 -20.10 10.80 -21.32
CA ARG A 323 -19.95 12.12 -22.01
C ARG A 323 -20.31 13.44 -21.31
N ASP A 324 -20.19 13.55 -19.98
CA ASP A 324 -20.16 14.89 -19.36
C ASP A 324 -18.73 15.42 -19.11
N ILE A 325 -18.57 16.69 -19.44
CA ILE A 325 -17.34 17.49 -19.67
C ILE A 325 -16.39 17.61 -18.46
N LEU A 326 -16.72 17.01 -17.31
CA LEU A 326 -15.82 17.00 -16.15
C LEU A 326 -14.93 15.75 -16.11
N GLY A 327 -13.62 15.99 -16.06
CA GLY A 327 -12.57 14.97 -16.08
C GLY A 327 -12.58 13.97 -14.90
N PRO A 328 -11.66 13.00 -14.88
CA PRO A 328 -11.63 11.88 -13.91
C PRO A 328 -11.63 12.30 -12.43
N LEU A 329 -11.20 13.54 -12.13
CA LEU A 329 -11.07 14.10 -10.79
C LEU A 329 -12.42 14.53 -10.18
N ALA A 330 -13.38 15.02 -10.97
CA ALA A 330 -14.65 15.53 -10.45
C ALA A 330 -15.64 14.42 -10.07
N ARG A 331 -15.46 13.21 -10.64
CA ARG A 331 -16.39 12.07 -10.50
C ARG A 331 -16.13 11.20 -9.26
N ARG A 332 -15.05 11.48 -8.52
CA ARG A 332 -14.63 10.73 -7.31
C ARG A 332 -15.04 11.40 -6.00
N SER A 333 -15.70 12.56 -6.09
CA SER A 333 -16.11 13.43 -4.97
C SER A 333 -17.14 12.80 -4.01
N GLU A 334 -17.77 11.68 -4.37
CA GLU A 334 -18.85 11.09 -3.55
C GLU A 334 -18.38 10.13 -2.45
N ARG A 335 -17.12 9.66 -2.49
CA ARG A 335 -16.56 8.76 -1.47
C ARG A 335 -15.31 9.34 -0.83
N GLN A 336 -15.16 9.10 0.46
CA GLN A 336 -13.94 9.43 1.20
C GLN A 336 -12.90 8.33 0.99
N THR A 337 -11.65 8.72 0.72
CA THR A 337 -10.51 7.83 0.54
C THR A 337 -9.57 7.94 1.73
N ILE A 338 -9.28 6.81 2.38
CA ILE A 338 -8.36 6.74 3.51
C ILE A 338 -7.24 5.77 3.17
N LEU A 339 -6.00 6.27 3.11
CA LEU A 339 -4.80 5.48 2.87
C LEU A 339 -4.07 5.32 4.20
N VAL A 340 -3.65 4.10 4.52
CA VAL A 340 -3.00 3.80 5.79
C VAL A 340 -1.72 3.05 5.50
N SER A 341 -0.61 3.50 6.09
CA SER A 341 0.68 2.83 5.96
C SER A 341 1.60 3.14 7.13
N ALA A 342 2.56 2.25 7.38
CA ALA A 342 3.68 2.59 8.25
C ALA A 342 4.64 3.58 7.59
N THR A 343 4.84 3.45 6.28
CA THR A 343 5.75 4.29 5.52
C THR A 343 5.04 5.01 4.39
N ILE A 344 5.53 6.21 4.05
CA ILE A 344 5.02 6.99 2.92
C ILE A 344 6.15 7.21 1.92
N PRO A 345 6.48 6.20 1.10
CA PRO A 345 7.33 6.42 -0.06
C PRO A 345 6.62 7.33 -1.08
N PHE A 346 7.37 7.87 -2.03
CA PHE A 346 6.82 8.76 -3.07
C PHE A 346 5.67 8.11 -3.86
N SER A 347 5.70 6.80 -4.08
CA SER A 347 4.62 6.05 -4.72
C SER A 347 3.30 6.20 -3.98
N VAL A 348 3.30 6.20 -2.65
CA VAL A 348 2.11 6.41 -1.79
C VAL A 348 1.62 7.84 -1.89
N ILE A 349 2.50 8.84 -1.85
CA ILE A 349 2.11 10.26 -2.03
C ILE A 349 1.43 10.46 -3.39
N ARG A 350 2.02 9.92 -4.45
CA ARG A 350 1.46 9.99 -5.80
C ARG A 350 0.12 9.27 -5.89
N ALA A 351 0.00 8.10 -5.26
CA ALA A 351 -1.25 7.36 -5.20
C ALA A 351 -2.34 8.15 -4.47
N ALA A 352 -2.04 8.70 -3.30
CA ALA A 352 -2.95 9.53 -2.52
C ALA A 352 -3.48 10.72 -3.33
N ARG A 353 -2.58 11.48 -3.99
CA ARG A 353 -2.97 12.60 -4.87
C ARG A 353 -3.81 12.16 -6.07
N SER A 354 -3.59 10.95 -6.55
CA SER A 354 -4.31 10.42 -7.72
C SER A 354 -5.66 9.80 -7.35
N TRP A 355 -5.77 9.20 -6.17
CA TRP A 355 -6.92 8.38 -5.76
C TRP A 355 -7.91 9.13 -4.88
N GLY A 356 -7.44 10.14 -4.13
CA GLY A 356 -8.26 10.98 -3.27
C GLY A 356 -8.43 12.42 -3.78
N HIS A 357 -9.16 13.21 -3.00
CA HIS A 357 -9.46 14.62 -3.27
C HIS A 357 -8.89 15.52 -2.16
N ASP A 358 -7.85 16.29 -2.47
CA ASP A 358 -7.11 17.14 -1.52
C ASP A 358 -6.77 16.42 -0.19
N PRO A 359 -6.06 15.28 -0.27
CA PRO A 359 -5.83 14.46 0.90
C PRO A 359 -4.92 15.16 1.92
N VAL A 360 -5.14 14.87 3.20
CA VAL A 360 -4.36 15.37 4.31
C VAL A 360 -3.48 14.26 4.88
N LEU A 361 -2.19 14.53 5.05
CA LEU A 361 -1.27 13.62 5.75
C LEU A 361 -1.45 13.77 7.26
N VAL A 362 -1.83 12.68 7.92
CA VAL A 362 -1.99 12.57 9.37
C VAL A 362 -0.87 11.73 9.95
N ARG A 363 -0.20 12.27 10.97
CA ARG A 363 0.77 11.60 11.86
C ARG A 363 0.35 11.86 13.30
N ALA A 364 0.91 11.10 14.23
CA ALA A 364 0.59 11.17 15.67
C ALA A 364 0.53 12.61 16.23
N LEU A 365 1.45 13.49 15.83
CA LEU A 365 1.57 14.86 16.34
C LEU A 365 1.55 15.93 15.24
N SER A 366 1.14 15.58 14.02
CA SER A 366 1.14 16.55 12.92
C SER A 366 0.13 16.19 11.86
N VAL A 367 -0.57 17.19 11.34
CA VAL A 367 -1.49 17.05 10.23
C VAL A 367 -1.13 18.10 9.17
N VAL A 368 -0.84 17.64 7.95
CA VAL A 368 -0.29 18.49 6.89
C VAL A 368 -1.04 18.21 5.58
N PRO A 369 -1.58 19.23 4.90
CA PRO A 369 -2.13 19.07 3.55
C PRO A 369 -1.09 18.47 2.59
N LEU A 370 -1.44 17.37 1.91
CA LEU A 370 -0.46 16.61 1.12
C LEU A 370 0.08 17.43 -0.08
N ASN A 371 -0.64 18.46 -0.51
CA ASN A 371 -0.23 19.38 -1.58
C ASN A 371 0.99 20.24 -1.23
N LEU A 372 1.25 20.45 0.07
CA LEU A 372 2.42 21.23 0.53
C LEU A 372 3.71 20.41 0.55
N ILE A 373 3.61 19.08 0.47
CA ILE A 373 4.78 18.21 0.49
C ILE A 373 5.49 18.28 -0.86
N THR A 374 6.71 18.81 -0.87
CA THR A 374 7.54 18.87 -2.07
C THR A 374 8.00 17.46 -2.44
N VAL A 375 7.58 17.02 -3.62
CA VAL A 375 8.04 15.75 -4.19
C VAL A 375 9.40 15.97 -4.83
N PRO A 376 10.43 15.17 -4.49
CA PRO A 376 11.68 15.16 -5.25
C PRO A 376 11.38 14.80 -6.71
N ARG A 377 11.61 15.73 -7.65
CA ARG A 377 11.56 15.38 -9.07
C ARG A 377 12.74 14.46 -9.38
N PRO A 378 12.55 13.37 -10.16
CA PRO A 378 13.68 12.65 -10.73
C PRO A 378 14.44 13.63 -11.61
N VAL A 379 15.70 13.92 -11.27
CA VAL A 379 16.58 14.75 -12.10
C VAL A 379 16.94 13.93 -13.33
N LEU A 380 16.17 14.08 -14.41
CA LEU A 380 16.52 13.59 -15.75
C LEU A 380 17.19 14.74 -16.52
N SER A 381 18.45 15.03 -16.16
CA SER A 381 19.47 15.71 -16.97
C SER A 381 20.57 16.22 -16.04
N GLN A 382 21.70 15.51 -15.97
CA GLN A 382 22.92 16.08 -15.41
C GLN A 382 23.58 16.97 -16.45
N THR A 383 23.22 18.25 -16.46
CA THR A 383 24.13 19.35 -16.76
C THR A 383 23.63 20.49 -15.90
N ASP A 384 24.23 20.62 -14.72
CA ASP A 384 24.47 21.88 -14.00
C ASP A 384 24.93 21.53 -12.58
N ALA A 385 26.24 21.34 -12.46
CA ALA A 385 26.95 21.31 -11.20
C ALA A 385 26.94 22.72 -10.60
N ASN A 386 25.90 23.05 -9.82
CA ASN A 386 25.94 23.98 -8.69
C ASN A 386 24.52 24.24 -8.16
N SER A 387 23.99 23.32 -7.36
CA SER A 387 23.04 23.68 -6.32
C SER A 387 23.15 22.72 -5.15
N ASN A 388 23.84 23.17 -4.09
CA ASN A 388 23.75 22.55 -2.77
C ASN A 388 22.35 22.86 -2.23
N SER A 389 21.43 21.91 -2.36
CA SER A 389 20.13 21.93 -1.68
C SER A 389 19.85 20.50 -1.21
N PRO A 390 19.69 20.26 0.10
CA PRO A 390 19.72 18.91 0.63
C PRO A 390 18.42 18.17 0.34
N SER A 391 18.55 16.92 -0.09
CA SER A 391 17.50 15.92 -0.33
C SER A 391 16.84 15.41 0.97
N ASN A 392 16.46 16.32 1.87
CA ASN A 392 16.01 16.01 3.23
C ASN A 392 14.59 15.42 3.35
N SER A 393 13.74 15.48 2.31
CA SER A 393 12.33 15.09 2.45
C SER A 393 12.07 13.58 2.52
N VAL A 394 13.01 12.74 2.07
CA VAL A 394 12.88 11.27 2.16
C VAL A 394 13.28 10.76 3.56
N ASN A 395 14.17 11.47 4.27
CA ASN A 395 14.72 11.03 5.55
C ASN A 395 13.72 11.17 6.71
N GLN A 396 12.83 12.18 6.71
CA GLN A 396 11.83 12.36 7.78
C GLN A 396 10.76 11.24 7.81
N ALA A 397 10.46 10.62 6.66
CA ALA A 397 9.36 9.66 6.55
C ALA A 397 9.64 8.29 7.19
N ALA A 398 10.90 7.91 7.39
CA ALA A 398 11.25 6.64 8.00
C ALA A 398 11.31 6.73 9.55
N VAL A 399 11.63 7.90 10.09
CA VAL A 399 11.66 8.17 11.54
C VAL A 399 10.28 7.96 12.17
N ASP A 400 9.24 8.52 11.56
CA ASP A 400 7.85 8.46 12.07
C ASP A 400 7.20 7.06 11.95
N SER A 401 7.92 6.10 11.35
CA SER A 401 7.47 4.73 11.15
C SER A 401 7.99 3.74 12.19
N LEU A 402 8.81 4.20 13.13
CA LEU A 402 9.34 3.44 14.26
C LEU A 402 8.58 3.76 15.56
N PRO A 403 8.34 2.78 16.45
CA PRO A 403 7.91 3.07 17.81
C PRO A 403 8.96 3.92 18.56
N PRO A 404 8.53 4.85 19.44
CA PRO A 404 9.43 5.84 20.04
C PRO A 404 10.36 5.27 21.13
N SER A 405 10.01 4.13 21.73
CA SER A 405 10.67 3.52 22.89
C SER A 405 11.65 2.39 22.54
N LEU A 406 12.18 2.39 21.30
CA LEU A 406 13.08 1.34 20.83
C LEU A 406 14.55 1.65 21.09
N GLU A 407 15.27 0.63 21.56
CA GLU A 407 16.73 0.65 21.61
C GLU A 407 17.31 -0.09 20.41
N HIS A 408 18.23 0.54 19.70
CA HIS A 408 18.82 0.01 18.48
C HIS A 408 20.31 -0.23 18.66
N TYR A 409 20.74 -1.46 18.39
CA TYR A 409 22.13 -1.87 18.45
C TYR A 409 22.57 -2.56 17.16
N TYR A 410 23.87 -2.54 16.91
CA TYR A 410 24.49 -3.41 15.91
C TYR A 410 25.76 -4.06 16.46
N CYS A 411 26.02 -5.29 16.07
CA CYS A 411 27.24 -6.00 16.42
C CYS A 411 27.87 -6.63 15.18
N THR A 412 29.21 -6.65 15.15
CA THR A 412 29.96 -7.26 14.06
C THR A 412 30.22 -8.73 14.35
N SER A 413 29.95 -9.60 13.38
CA SER A 413 30.18 -11.04 13.48
C SER A 413 30.35 -11.65 12.09
N LYS A 414 31.37 -12.49 11.90
CA LYS A 414 31.56 -13.27 10.67
C LYS A 414 30.33 -14.15 10.39
N ALA A 415 30.02 -14.41 9.12
CA ALA A 415 28.88 -15.23 8.69
C ALA A 415 28.69 -16.52 9.50
N GLN A 416 29.76 -17.29 9.66
CA GLN A 416 29.74 -18.58 10.36
C GLN A 416 29.38 -18.49 11.85
N HIS A 417 29.59 -17.33 12.48
CA HIS A 417 29.31 -17.10 13.89
C HIS A 417 27.98 -16.38 14.15
N LYS A 418 27.27 -15.90 13.12
CA LYS A 418 26.02 -15.13 13.29
C LYS A 418 24.97 -15.84 14.15
N VAL A 419 24.81 -17.16 13.99
CA VAL A 419 23.83 -17.94 14.79
C VAL A 419 24.24 -18.06 16.25
N ASP A 420 25.54 -18.17 16.55
CA ASP A 420 26.00 -18.17 17.94
C ASP A 420 25.94 -16.76 18.56
N THR A 421 26.25 -15.72 17.79
CA THR A 421 26.06 -14.32 18.21
C THR A 421 24.58 -14.01 18.49
N LEU A 422 23.65 -14.52 17.67
CA LEU A 422 22.21 -14.50 17.94
C LEU A 422 21.89 -15.14 19.29
N ARG A 423 22.38 -16.35 19.57
CA ARG A 423 22.21 -17.01 20.87
C ARG A 423 22.72 -16.13 22.02
N ARG A 424 23.96 -15.63 21.90
CA ARG A 424 24.59 -14.79 22.94
C ARG A 424 23.77 -13.52 23.21
N CYS A 425 23.30 -12.86 22.17
CA CYS A 425 22.41 -11.70 22.24
C CYS A 425 21.13 -12.00 23.02
N ILE A 426 20.46 -13.11 22.69
CA ILE A 426 19.22 -13.53 23.36
C ILE A 426 19.42 -13.76 24.87
N HIS A 427 20.53 -14.38 25.26
CA HIS A 427 20.83 -14.59 26.68
C HIS A 427 21.23 -13.30 27.39
N ALA A 428 22.06 -12.47 26.76
CA ALA A 428 22.56 -11.22 27.35
C ALA A 428 21.46 -10.18 27.58
N LEU A 429 20.41 -10.19 26.76
CA LEU A 429 19.24 -9.33 26.89
C LEU A 429 18.08 -9.99 27.64
N GLU A 430 18.26 -11.23 28.14
CA GLU A 430 17.24 -12.00 28.86
C GLU A 430 15.88 -12.13 28.14
N ALA A 431 15.87 -12.00 26.80
CA ALA A 431 14.65 -11.92 26.00
C ALA A 431 13.90 -13.27 25.97
N GLN A 432 12.59 -13.23 26.22
CA GLN A 432 11.74 -14.44 26.25
C GLN A 432 11.11 -14.72 24.89
N THR A 433 10.76 -13.67 24.15
CA THR A 433 10.18 -13.77 22.82
C THR A 433 11.05 -13.04 21.81
N VAL A 434 11.53 -13.77 20.80
CA VAL A 434 12.52 -13.26 19.86
C VAL A 434 12.09 -13.53 18.43
N ILE A 435 12.18 -12.53 17.57
CA ILE A 435 11.97 -12.68 16.13
C ILE A 435 13.29 -12.40 15.41
N ALA A 436 13.81 -13.41 14.72
CA ALA A 436 15.04 -13.32 13.93
C ALA A 436 14.70 -13.22 12.44
N PHE A 437 15.16 -12.17 11.79
CA PHE A 437 14.91 -11.89 10.38
C PHE A 437 16.09 -12.27 9.48
N MET A 438 15.77 -12.98 8.40
CA MET A 438 16.69 -13.35 7.33
C MET A 438 16.13 -12.94 5.97
N ASN A 439 16.99 -12.70 4.98
CA ASN A 439 16.55 -12.32 3.63
C ASN A 439 16.18 -13.56 2.79
N ASN A 440 16.93 -14.65 2.95
CA ASN A 440 16.78 -15.86 2.14
C ASN A 440 16.00 -16.96 2.90
N THR A 441 15.14 -17.70 2.20
CA THR A 441 14.32 -18.79 2.78
C THR A 441 15.07 -20.11 2.93
N LYS A 442 16.00 -20.42 2.04
CA LYS A 442 16.74 -21.70 2.07
C LYS A 442 17.54 -21.94 3.37
N PRO A 443 18.19 -20.94 3.99
CA PRO A 443 18.95 -21.13 5.23
C PRO A 443 18.12 -21.06 6.53
N LEU A 444 16.78 -20.91 6.49
CA LEU A 444 15.95 -20.80 7.70
C LEU A 444 16.04 -22.06 8.57
N LYS A 445 15.85 -23.24 7.96
CA LYS A 445 15.95 -24.55 8.62
C LYS A 445 17.31 -24.77 9.27
N ASP A 446 18.38 -24.36 8.60
CA ASP A 446 19.74 -24.52 9.10
C ASP A 446 19.96 -23.68 10.37
N VAL A 447 19.41 -22.47 10.40
CA VAL A 447 19.48 -21.62 11.59
C VAL A 447 18.67 -22.23 12.73
N VAL A 448 17.43 -22.66 12.47
CA VAL A 448 16.58 -23.32 13.49
C VAL A 448 17.29 -24.55 14.06
N PHE A 449 17.79 -25.44 13.21
CA PHE A 449 18.53 -26.64 13.63
C PHE A 449 19.76 -26.30 14.49
N LYS A 450 20.53 -25.27 14.11
CA LYS A 450 21.71 -24.83 14.87
C LYS A 450 21.35 -24.22 16.24
N LEU A 451 20.18 -23.58 16.36
CA LEU A 451 19.66 -23.05 17.62
C LEU A 451 19.14 -24.20 18.52
N GLU A 452 18.39 -25.14 17.94
CA GLU A 452 17.87 -26.32 18.65
C GLU A 452 18.99 -27.22 19.17
N ALA A 453 20.02 -27.47 18.37
CA ALA A 453 21.21 -28.22 18.78
C ALA A 453 21.96 -27.59 19.97
N ARG A 454 21.71 -26.29 20.24
CA ARG A 454 22.26 -25.54 21.38
C ARG A 454 21.24 -25.34 22.50
N GLY A 455 20.14 -26.10 22.49
CA GLY A 455 19.12 -26.09 23.54
C GLY A 455 18.13 -24.94 23.47
N MET A 456 18.03 -24.20 22.35
CA MET A 456 17.01 -23.16 22.18
C MET A 456 15.85 -23.65 21.34
N LYS A 457 14.63 -23.53 21.89
CA LYS A 457 13.39 -23.81 21.15
C LYS A 457 13.18 -22.74 20.08
N ALA A 458 13.42 -23.11 18.83
CA ALA A 458 13.27 -22.23 17.68
C ALA A 458 12.28 -22.82 16.67
N THR A 459 11.69 -21.99 15.83
CA THR A 459 10.82 -22.43 14.73
C THR A 459 10.95 -21.48 13.56
N GLU A 460 10.57 -21.94 12.36
CA GLU A 460 10.61 -21.12 11.14
C GLU A 460 9.22 -20.69 10.67
N LEU A 461 9.13 -19.50 10.07
CA LEU A 461 7.94 -19.02 9.40
C LEU A 461 8.30 -18.46 8.02
N HIS A 462 7.84 -19.14 6.96
CA HIS A 462 8.06 -18.72 5.59
C HIS A 462 6.81 -18.92 4.69
N GLY A 463 6.90 -18.37 3.47
CA GLY A 463 5.83 -18.34 2.49
C GLY A 463 5.43 -19.71 1.92
N ASP A 464 6.26 -20.74 2.03
CA ASP A 464 5.91 -22.07 1.51
C ASP A 464 5.11 -22.92 2.51
N LEU A 465 5.07 -22.51 3.79
CA LEU A 465 4.25 -23.20 4.79
C LEU A 465 2.76 -23.11 4.44
N GLY A 466 2.03 -24.21 4.58
CA GLY A 466 0.57 -24.19 4.42
C GLY A 466 -0.11 -23.27 5.44
N LYS A 467 -1.32 -22.77 5.12
CA LYS A 467 -2.08 -21.86 6.00
C LYS A 467 -2.24 -22.38 7.43
N LEU A 468 -2.64 -23.65 7.55
CA LEU A 468 -2.84 -24.30 8.86
C LEU A 468 -1.53 -24.38 9.63
N ALA A 469 -0.44 -24.78 8.97
CA ALA A 469 0.88 -24.85 9.59
C ALA A 469 1.33 -23.47 10.11
N ARG A 470 1.18 -22.40 9.32
CA ARG A 470 1.51 -21.03 9.76
C ARG A 470 0.70 -20.61 11.00
N SER A 471 -0.62 -20.86 10.98
CA SER A 471 -1.49 -20.54 12.12
C SER A 471 -1.09 -21.31 13.38
N THR A 472 -0.72 -22.58 13.24
CA THR A 472 -0.26 -23.41 14.36
C THR A 472 1.07 -22.92 14.92
N VAL A 473 2.04 -22.62 14.05
CA VAL A 473 3.37 -22.08 14.45
C VAL A 473 3.21 -20.76 15.20
N LEU A 474 2.42 -19.83 14.66
CA LEU A 474 2.17 -18.55 15.32
C LEU A 474 1.47 -18.70 16.68
N LYS A 475 0.51 -19.63 16.77
CA LYS A 475 -0.15 -19.94 18.05
C LYS A 475 0.85 -20.46 19.07
N LYS A 476 1.66 -21.46 18.71
CA LYS A 476 2.70 -22.03 19.58
C LYS A 476 3.75 -21.00 20.02
N PHE A 477 4.15 -20.10 19.12
CA PHE A 477 5.06 -19.01 19.45
C PHE A 477 4.40 -18.01 20.43
N LYS A 478 3.13 -17.66 20.21
CA LYS A 478 2.36 -16.80 21.13
C LYS A 478 2.16 -17.43 22.51
N ASP A 479 1.96 -18.74 22.55
CA ASP A 479 1.77 -19.51 23.79
C ASP A 479 3.11 -19.74 24.53
N GLY A 480 4.25 -19.29 23.98
CA GLY A 480 5.57 -19.40 24.60
C GLY A 480 6.25 -20.77 24.42
N GLU A 481 5.71 -21.66 23.59
CA GLU A 481 6.35 -22.95 23.30
C GLU A 481 7.69 -22.77 22.58
N PHE A 482 7.77 -21.78 21.69
CA PHE A 482 8.99 -21.40 20.99
C PHE A 482 9.49 -20.06 21.50
N ARG A 483 10.78 -20.00 21.84
CA ARG A 483 11.45 -18.77 22.27
C ARG A 483 11.87 -17.91 21.09
N VAL A 484 12.25 -18.55 19.98
CA VAL A 484 12.77 -17.88 18.78
C VAL A 484 11.94 -18.23 17.54
N LEU A 485 11.45 -17.20 16.85
CA LEU A 485 10.82 -17.32 15.55
C LEU A 485 11.77 -16.79 14.46
N VAL A 486 12.25 -17.67 13.58
CA VAL A 486 13.09 -17.28 12.45
C VAL A 486 12.21 -17.09 11.22
N THR A 487 12.27 -15.93 10.58
CA THR A 487 11.38 -15.60 9.46
C THR A 487 12.05 -14.74 8.40
N ASN A 488 11.40 -14.60 7.24
CA ASN A 488 11.81 -13.69 6.20
C ASN A 488 10.91 -12.45 6.12
N GLU A 489 11.35 -11.43 5.39
CA GLU A 489 10.64 -10.15 5.30
C GLU A 489 9.21 -10.28 4.75
N LEU A 490 9.00 -11.15 3.75
CA LEU A 490 7.70 -11.33 3.12
C LEU A 490 6.70 -12.05 4.02
N SER A 491 7.17 -12.95 4.90
CA SER A 491 6.31 -13.74 5.80
C SER A 491 6.06 -13.07 7.14
N ALA A 492 6.68 -11.93 7.44
CA ALA A 492 6.33 -11.13 8.61
C ALA A 492 5.41 -9.93 8.27
N ARG A 493 5.30 -9.60 6.98
CA ARG A 493 4.42 -8.54 6.48
C ARG A 493 2.99 -9.07 6.31
N GLY A 494 2.02 -8.35 6.84
CA GLY A 494 0.61 -8.75 6.80
C GLY A 494 0.25 -10.02 7.59
N LEU A 495 1.19 -10.66 8.31
CA LEU A 495 0.92 -11.72 9.28
C LEU A 495 0.83 -11.11 10.69
N ASP A 496 -0.08 -11.63 11.51
CA ASP A 496 -0.19 -11.33 12.94
C ASP A 496 0.99 -11.94 13.69
N VAL A 497 2.19 -11.45 13.37
CA VAL A 497 3.38 -11.83 14.10
C VAL A 497 3.25 -11.20 15.48
N PRO A 498 3.22 -12.03 16.54
CA PRO A 498 2.99 -11.52 17.88
C PRO A 498 4.11 -10.56 18.27
N GLU A 499 3.77 -9.67 19.18
CA GLU A 499 4.75 -8.77 19.78
C GLU A 499 5.86 -9.59 20.45
N CYS A 500 7.10 -9.12 20.32
CA CYS A 500 8.27 -9.75 20.90
C CYS A 500 9.11 -8.75 21.70
N ASP A 501 9.92 -9.26 22.61
CA ASP A 501 10.86 -8.46 23.42
C ASP A 501 12.04 -7.98 22.58
N LEU A 502 12.48 -8.81 21.64
CA LEU A 502 13.72 -8.62 20.90
C LEU A 502 13.55 -8.97 19.41
N VAL A 503 13.89 -8.02 18.55
CA VAL A 503 14.02 -8.23 17.11
C VAL A 503 15.49 -8.32 16.73
N ILE A 504 15.86 -9.38 15.99
CA ILE A 504 17.24 -9.56 15.53
C ILE A 504 17.27 -9.62 14.01
N ASN A 505 18.02 -8.72 13.39
CA ASN A 505 18.35 -8.80 11.97
C ASN A 505 19.60 -9.68 11.81
N LEU A 506 19.42 -10.95 11.45
CA LEU A 506 20.53 -11.86 11.12
C LEU A 506 21.16 -11.48 9.77
N ASP A 507 20.31 -11.08 8.83
CA ASP A 507 20.70 -10.45 7.58
C ASP A 507 20.26 -8.99 7.59
N LEU A 508 21.08 -8.13 6.98
CA LEU A 508 20.75 -6.71 6.86
C LEU A 508 19.43 -6.51 6.10
N PRO A 509 18.54 -5.62 6.57
CA PRO A 509 17.37 -5.21 5.81
C PRO A 509 17.75 -4.57 4.47
N THR A 510 16.90 -4.73 3.46
CA THR A 510 17.15 -4.21 2.11
C THR A 510 17.23 -2.67 2.08
N ASP A 511 16.42 -2.00 2.90
CA ASP A 511 16.41 -0.54 3.05
C ASP A 511 15.89 -0.12 4.45
N SER A 512 15.85 1.19 4.70
CA SER A 512 15.34 1.78 5.95
C SER A 512 13.85 1.48 6.20
N THR A 513 13.06 1.33 5.14
CA THR A 513 11.63 0.98 5.26
C THR A 513 11.48 -0.45 5.78
N HIS A 514 12.22 -1.40 5.21
CA HIS A 514 12.28 -2.78 5.66
C HIS A 514 12.77 -2.87 7.10
N TYR A 515 13.81 -2.10 7.45
CA TYR A 515 14.27 -2.00 8.84
C TYR A 515 13.14 -1.57 9.78
N ALA A 516 12.39 -0.51 9.44
CA ALA A 516 11.29 -0.03 10.27
C ALA A 516 10.16 -1.05 10.43
N HIS A 517 9.81 -1.79 9.39
CA HIS A 517 8.80 -2.86 9.48
C HIS A 517 9.23 -4.03 10.38
N ARG A 518 10.52 -4.38 10.37
CA ARG A 518 11.10 -5.41 11.25
C ARG A 518 11.14 -4.91 12.70
N ALA A 519 11.65 -3.71 12.93
CA ALA A 519 11.71 -3.07 14.24
C ALA A 519 10.31 -2.90 14.86
N GLY A 520 9.29 -2.57 14.07
CA GLY A 520 7.89 -2.47 14.51
C GLY A 520 7.22 -3.79 14.91
N ARG A 521 7.99 -4.88 15.10
CA ARG A 521 7.52 -6.11 15.77
C ARG A 521 7.70 -6.08 17.29
N THR A 522 8.54 -5.18 17.79
CA THR A 522 8.76 -4.94 19.23
C THR A 522 8.39 -3.50 19.59
N GLY A 523 8.26 -3.22 20.88
CA GLY A 523 7.96 -1.89 21.43
C GLY A 523 6.61 -1.31 20.98
N ARG A 524 5.58 -2.16 20.80
CA ARG A 524 4.24 -1.68 20.42
C ARG A 524 3.53 -1.12 21.65
N LEU A 525 2.55 -0.24 21.43
CA LEU A 525 1.75 0.35 22.52
C LEU A 525 2.60 0.97 23.66
N GLY A 526 3.74 1.58 23.32
CA GLY A 526 4.63 2.24 24.28
C GLY A 526 5.49 1.31 25.15
N ARG A 527 5.46 -0.02 24.90
CA ARG A 527 6.36 -0.96 25.56
C ARG A 527 7.80 -0.71 25.16
N LYS A 528 8.75 -1.13 26.00
CA LYS A 528 10.16 -1.15 25.63
C LYS A 528 10.40 -2.27 24.62
N GLY A 529 11.33 -2.04 23.70
CA GLY A 529 11.71 -3.05 22.73
C GLY A 529 13.15 -2.84 22.29
N THR A 530 13.83 -3.94 21.97
CA THR A 530 15.22 -3.90 21.53
C THR A 530 15.35 -4.48 20.12
N VAL A 531 16.14 -3.80 19.28
CA VAL A 531 16.45 -4.24 17.92
C VAL A 531 17.96 -4.38 17.80
N VAL A 532 18.43 -5.59 17.49
CA VAL A 532 19.87 -5.88 17.29
C VAL A 532 20.11 -6.27 15.84
N THR A 533 21.08 -5.63 15.20
CA THR A 533 21.49 -5.96 13.83
C THR A 533 22.84 -6.64 13.83
N ILE A 534 22.90 -7.87 13.35
CA ILE A 534 24.15 -8.64 13.23
C ILE A 534 24.64 -8.49 11.79
N CYS A 535 25.80 -7.86 11.62
CA CYS A 535 26.39 -7.63 10.30
C CYS A 535 27.85 -8.06 10.27
N GLU A 536 28.42 -8.23 9.08
CA GLU A 536 29.86 -8.36 8.93
C GLU A 536 30.55 -7.00 8.99
N GLU A 537 31.85 -7.01 9.23
CA GLU A 537 32.66 -5.79 9.31
C GLU A 537 32.59 -4.97 8.02
N THR A 538 32.62 -5.67 6.88
CA THR A 538 32.46 -5.11 5.52
C THR A 538 31.09 -4.48 5.29
N GLU A 539 30.08 -4.83 6.09
CA GLU A 539 28.70 -4.37 5.95
C GLU A 539 28.35 -3.19 6.88
N THR A 540 29.27 -2.79 7.77
CA THR A 540 29.05 -1.74 8.77
C THR A 540 28.63 -0.40 8.15
N PHE A 541 29.11 -0.09 6.94
CA PHE A 541 28.73 1.14 6.22
C PHE A 541 27.22 1.18 5.89
N VAL A 542 26.59 0.02 5.67
CA VAL A 542 25.15 -0.07 5.39
C VAL A 542 24.36 0.29 6.64
N VAL A 543 24.78 -0.19 7.81
CA VAL A 543 24.18 0.15 9.10
C VAL A 543 24.31 1.66 9.37
N ARG A 544 25.48 2.24 9.13
CA ARG A 544 25.69 3.70 9.25
C ARG A 544 24.79 4.49 8.30
N LYS A 545 24.60 4.02 7.07
CA LYS A 545 23.67 4.63 6.11
C LYS A 545 22.23 4.56 6.62
N MET A 546 21.79 3.42 7.14
CA MET A 546 20.45 3.27 7.74
C MET A 546 20.27 4.17 8.97
N ARG A 547 21.29 4.27 9.85
CA ARG A 547 21.32 5.19 11.00
C ARG A 547 21.02 6.64 10.56
N LYS A 548 21.73 7.11 9.53
CA LYS A 548 21.53 8.47 8.97
C LYS A 548 20.13 8.64 8.34
N GLN A 549 19.64 7.64 7.61
CA GLN A 549 18.33 7.69 6.94
C GLN A 549 17.14 7.62 7.91
N LEU A 550 17.27 6.88 9.01
CA LEU A 550 16.25 6.71 10.04
C LEU A 550 16.33 7.78 11.13
N ALA A 551 17.41 8.56 11.19
CA ALA A 551 17.68 9.52 12.27
C ALA A 551 17.56 8.90 13.69
N VAL A 552 17.91 7.62 13.82
CA VAL A 552 17.88 6.88 15.09
C VAL A 552 19.31 6.47 15.48
N PRO A 553 19.71 6.59 16.75
CA PRO A 553 21.01 6.12 17.21
C PRO A 553 21.04 4.58 17.20
N ILE A 554 21.80 4.00 16.28
CA ILE A 554 22.10 2.56 16.25
C ILE A 554 23.51 2.38 16.84
N LYS A 555 23.59 1.95 18.10
CA LYS A 555 24.85 1.92 18.86
C LYS A 555 25.63 0.63 18.59
N PRO A 556 26.96 0.67 18.43
CA PRO A 556 27.78 -0.54 18.38
C PRO A 556 27.73 -1.28 19.72
N CYS A 557 27.61 -2.59 19.66
CA CYS A 557 27.65 -3.44 20.84
C CYS A 557 28.42 -4.75 20.62
N GLU A 558 28.85 -5.30 21.75
CA GLU A 558 29.41 -6.64 21.86
C GLU A 558 28.69 -7.44 22.96
N PHE A 559 28.71 -8.76 22.84
CA PHE A 559 28.11 -9.67 23.80
C PHE A 559 29.18 -10.59 24.39
N THR A 560 29.64 -10.25 25.59
CA THR A 560 30.69 -10.96 26.33
C THR A 560 30.16 -11.34 27.72
N GLU A 561 30.53 -12.52 28.21
CA GLU A 561 30.15 -13.02 29.55
C GLU A 561 28.64 -12.94 29.88
N GLY A 562 27.78 -13.04 28.86
CA GLY A 562 26.33 -12.95 29.04
C GLY A 562 25.82 -11.53 29.32
N LYS A 563 26.59 -10.49 29.01
CA LYS A 563 26.19 -9.09 29.15
C LYS A 563 26.29 -8.33 27.83
N LEU A 564 25.45 -7.30 27.69
CA LEU A 564 25.54 -6.32 26.61
C LEU A 564 26.61 -5.28 26.97
N LEU A 565 27.66 -5.18 26.15
CA LEU A 565 28.62 -4.08 26.21
C LEU A 565 28.34 -3.12 25.06
N VAL A 566 28.00 -1.88 25.39
CA VAL A 566 27.75 -0.82 24.41
C VAL A 566 29.01 0.02 24.28
N HIS A 567 29.58 0.09 23.08
CA HIS A 567 30.72 0.98 22.83
C HIS A 567 30.19 2.41 22.65
N LYS A 568 30.88 3.38 23.27
CA LYS A 568 30.70 4.79 22.91
C LYS A 568 31.33 4.95 21.53
N GLU A 569 30.56 5.38 20.54
CA GLU A 569 31.16 5.78 19.26
C GLU A 569 32.02 7.02 19.56
N GLU A 570 33.31 6.94 19.23
CA GLU A 570 34.09 8.13 18.94
C GLU A 570 33.49 8.74 17.66
N ASP A 571 33.07 10.00 17.74
CA ASP A 571 32.54 10.76 16.62
C ASP A 571 33.60 10.85 15.50
N VAL A 572 33.58 9.90 14.58
CA VAL A 572 34.26 10.05 13.29
C VAL A 572 33.22 10.62 12.32
N GLU A 573 33.28 11.94 12.17
CA GLU A 573 32.44 12.80 11.31
C GLU A 573 32.20 12.24 9.89
#